data_AF-A0A7V4H264-F1
#
_entry.id   AF-A0A7V4H264-F1
#
_cell.length_a   1.000
_cell.length_b   1.000
_cell.length_c   1.000
_cell.angle_alpha   90.00
_cell.angle_beta   90.00
_cell.angle_gamma   90.00
#
_symmetry.space_group_name_H-M   'P 1'
#
loop_
_entity.id
_entity.type
_entity.pdbx_description
1 polymer ?
#
loop_
_entity_poly.entity_id
_entity_poly.type
_entity_poly.pdbx_seq_one_letter_code
_entity_poly.pdbx_strand_id
1 'polypeptide(L)'
;MATQKTPRSTGLAGRRKAPPGRAWRGLWALAAAWALGAAEVRISEFLPEDNGVLADEDGDYRGWVELYNPGPDVVLLENYGLSNDPGQPFKWRFPAVVLQADERLVVFTSGKNRREVPEPPATDPLWTPDRLPGLLLWLDAAAANTLEKEDDLLARWQDRSGRPYVPPSYEPLSPETVPGLVLWLDADDPATLAREEDGPLYWQDKSGLRLEAVAPNAAASPAVFTAEGGRHYLRFDGVDDYLALPRVDKARTVFWVAREDPATLRFAVLLGDPMTYDFHAGENRALLNAIHAPGWSGWVNGEEVDPYRTAAPNQPAVITLRSANGGGFSLLGSDRLLDERFWAGELGELICFDRVLSDAERAGLEEYLRR
;
A
#
# COMPACT_ATOMS: atom_id res chain seq x y z
N MET A 1 59.62 -9.23 30.54
CA MET A 1 59.68 -8.34 29.36
C MET A 1 58.24 -7.95 29.05
N ALA A 2 57.78 -6.71 28.95
CA ALA A 2 58.40 -5.39 28.95
C ALA A 2 57.46 -4.40 29.68
N THR A 3 58.05 -3.27 30.10
CA THR A 3 57.57 -2.25 31.04
C THR A 3 56.69 -1.19 30.36
N GLN A 4 55.82 -0.49 31.12
CA GLN A 4 55.53 0.91 30.80
C GLN A 4 55.22 1.80 32.02
N LYS A 5 55.80 3.00 31.95
CA LYS A 5 55.93 4.05 32.97
C LYS A 5 54.74 5.02 32.95
N THR A 6 54.41 5.54 34.13
CA THR A 6 53.58 6.74 34.36
C THR A 6 54.40 8.03 34.19
N PRO A 7 53.78 9.14 33.77
CA PRO A 7 54.31 10.48 34.05
C PRO A 7 53.45 11.26 35.07
N ARG A 8 54.18 12.06 35.86
CA ARG A 8 53.71 13.00 36.89
C ARG A 8 53.01 14.22 36.31
N SER A 9 52.14 14.79 37.14
CA SER A 9 51.56 16.13 37.04
C SER A 9 52.59 17.22 37.34
N THR A 10 52.45 18.37 36.67
CA THR A 10 52.82 19.69 37.20
C THR A 10 51.72 20.66 36.80
N GLY A 11 51.19 21.38 37.79
CA GLY A 11 50.09 22.32 37.61
C GLY A 11 50.56 23.75 37.42
N LEU A 12 49.63 24.62 37.04
CA LEU A 12 49.58 26.01 37.47
C LEU A 12 48.15 26.52 37.43
N ALA A 13 47.79 27.20 38.51
CA ALA A 13 46.46 27.59 38.89
C ALA A 13 46.05 28.95 38.28
N GLY A 14 44.77 29.08 37.97
CA GLY A 14 44.08 30.35 37.75
C GLY A 14 42.59 30.20 38.10
N ARG A 15 42.15 30.77 39.23
CA ARG A 15 40.77 30.74 39.73
C ARG A 15 39.90 31.81 39.04
N ARG A 16 38.63 31.49 38.72
CA ARG A 16 37.40 32.10 39.31
C ARG A 16 36.08 31.58 38.68
N LYS A 17 35.24 31.02 39.57
CA LYS A 17 33.77 30.88 39.68
C LYS A 17 32.84 30.72 38.45
N ALA A 18 32.07 29.62 38.49
CA ALA A 18 30.88 29.30 37.68
C ALA A 18 29.59 29.97 38.21
N PRO A 19 28.54 30.07 37.36
CA PRO A 19 27.25 29.42 37.66
C PRO A 19 26.63 28.76 36.37
N PRO A 20 25.42 28.16 36.41
CA PRO A 20 25.21 26.72 36.25
C PRO A 20 24.64 26.31 34.87
N GLY A 21 24.70 25.02 34.56
CA GLY A 21 23.90 24.41 33.48
C GLY A 21 24.76 23.70 32.44
N ARG A 22 25.08 22.44 32.75
CA ARG A 22 25.89 21.51 31.96
C ARG A 22 25.56 21.49 30.46
N ALA A 23 26.62 21.65 29.67
CA ALA A 23 26.69 21.35 28.25
C ALA A 23 26.42 19.87 27.97
N TRP A 24 25.83 19.57 26.81
CA TRP A 24 26.06 18.32 26.07
C TRP A 24 26.44 18.68 24.62
N ARG A 25 27.71 18.47 24.28
CA ARG A 25 28.17 18.35 22.90
C ARG A 25 28.15 16.86 22.57
N GLY A 26 27.09 16.41 21.90
CA GLY A 26 27.03 15.08 21.29
C GLY A 26 27.47 15.19 19.85
N LEU A 27 28.68 14.72 19.54
CA LEU A 27 29.04 14.30 18.19
C LEU A 27 28.89 12.78 18.13
N TRP A 28 28.19 12.33 17.10
CA TRP A 28 27.85 10.96 16.81
C TRP A 28 29.08 10.13 16.43
N ALA A 29 29.26 8.98 17.09
CA ALA A 29 29.91 7.82 16.50
C ALA A 29 29.35 6.55 17.17
N LEU A 30 28.84 5.67 16.32
CA LEU A 30 28.26 4.36 16.57
C LEU A 30 29.09 3.49 17.55
N ALA A 31 28.44 3.00 18.60
CA ALA A 31 28.64 1.66 19.15
C ALA A 31 27.51 1.41 20.16
N ALA A 32 26.32 1.06 19.67
CA ALA A 32 25.36 0.36 20.49
C ALA A 32 25.96 -1.03 20.76
N ALA A 33 26.72 -1.15 21.85
CA ALA A 33 26.90 -2.42 22.51
C ALA A 33 25.52 -2.81 23.05
N TRP A 34 24.71 -3.44 22.19
CA TRP A 34 23.63 -4.27 22.67
C TRP A 34 24.31 -5.34 23.53
N ALA A 35 24.10 -5.26 24.84
CA ALA A 35 24.35 -6.39 25.69
C ALA A 35 23.52 -7.54 25.10
N LEU A 36 24.18 -8.55 24.53
CA LEU A 36 23.54 -9.85 24.32
C LEU A 36 23.17 -10.33 25.73
N GLY A 37 21.93 -10.11 26.13
CA GLY A 37 21.34 -10.91 27.19
C GLY A 37 21.36 -12.34 26.68
N ALA A 38 22.15 -13.21 27.30
CA ALA A 38 22.03 -14.63 27.06
C ALA A 38 20.60 -15.01 27.44
N ALA A 39 19.79 -15.43 26.45
CA ALA A 39 18.52 -16.07 26.72
C ALA A 39 18.82 -17.31 27.57
N GLU A 40 18.44 -17.26 28.85
CA GLU A 40 18.74 -18.31 29.81
C GLU A 40 17.70 -19.42 29.61
N VAL A 41 17.99 -20.40 28.75
CA VAL A 41 17.23 -21.65 28.72
C VAL A 41 17.37 -22.32 30.08
N ARG A 42 16.24 -22.65 30.70
CA ARG A 42 16.19 -23.22 32.05
C ARG A 42 15.77 -24.67 31.98
N ILE A 43 16.28 -25.47 32.91
CA ILE A 43 15.62 -26.74 33.25
C ILE A 43 14.44 -26.37 34.15
N SER A 44 13.22 -26.50 33.62
CA SER A 44 11.98 -26.20 34.36
C SER A 44 11.51 -27.38 35.19
N GLU A 45 11.72 -28.60 34.69
CA GLU A 45 11.37 -29.83 35.37
C GLU A 45 12.35 -30.95 34.99
N PHE A 46 12.55 -31.91 35.90
CA PHE A 46 13.25 -33.14 35.56
C PHE A 46 12.77 -34.28 36.43
N LEU A 47 12.79 -35.48 35.86
CA LEU A 47 12.49 -36.72 36.53
C LEU A 47 13.67 -37.69 36.34
N PRO A 48 14.41 -38.05 37.39
CA PRO A 48 15.62 -38.87 37.28
C PRO A 48 15.36 -40.38 37.09
N GLU A 49 14.20 -40.88 37.48
CA GLU A 49 13.87 -42.33 37.44
C GLU A 49 12.45 -42.56 36.91
N ASP A 50 12.22 -43.75 36.33
CA ASP A 50 10.92 -44.15 35.78
C ASP A 50 9.86 -44.22 36.90
N ASN A 51 8.79 -43.45 36.76
CA ASN A 51 7.64 -43.44 37.66
C ASN A 51 6.30 -43.62 36.92
N GLY A 52 6.32 -43.97 35.62
CA GLY A 52 5.11 -44.16 34.82
C GLY A 52 4.32 -42.91 34.43
N VAL A 53 4.88 -41.68 34.58
CA VAL A 53 4.13 -40.43 34.35
C VAL A 53 4.04 -40.03 32.86
N LEU A 54 5.14 -40.16 32.10
CA LEU A 54 5.20 -39.75 30.70
C LEU A 54 5.87 -40.85 29.87
N ALA A 55 5.13 -41.41 28.91
CA ALA A 55 5.66 -42.36 27.95
C ALA A 55 6.36 -41.62 26.80
N ASP A 56 7.46 -42.18 26.30
CA ASP A 56 8.06 -41.77 25.04
C ASP A 56 7.25 -42.27 23.83
N GLU A 57 7.71 -41.94 22.62
CA GLU A 57 7.05 -42.32 21.36
C GLU A 57 6.96 -43.83 21.11
N ASP A 58 7.77 -44.66 21.79
CA ASP A 58 7.69 -46.12 21.72
C ASP A 58 6.78 -46.71 22.83
N GLY A 59 6.19 -45.85 23.67
CA GLY A 59 5.42 -46.25 24.84
C GLY A 59 6.26 -46.58 26.07
N ASP A 60 7.57 -46.31 26.05
CA ASP A 60 8.46 -46.58 27.19
C ASP A 60 8.41 -45.43 28.20
N TYR A 61 8.35 -45.77 29.48
CA TYR A 61 8.46 -44.78 30.56
C TYR A 61 9.93 -44.68 31.00
N ARG A 62 10.50 -43.48 30.89
CA ARG A 62 11.92 -43.21 31.20
C ARG A 62 12.04 -41.88 31.93
N GLY A 63 13.18 -41.67 32.59
CA GLY A 63 13.54 -40.34 33.09
C GLY A 63 13.57 -39.32 31.95
N TRP A 64 13.34 -38.05 32.29
CA TRP A 64 13.28 -36.97 31.32
C TRP A 64 13.67 -35.62 31.95
N VAL A 65 14.04 -34.66 31.11
CA VAL A 65 14.36 -33.27 31.47
C VAL A 65 13.52 -32.36 30.58
N GLU A 66 12.83 -31.39 31.15
CA GLU A 66 12.18 -30.31 30.41
C GLU A 66 13.07 -29.08 30.41
N LEU A 67 13.31 -28.56 29.21
CA LEU A 67 13.88 -27.25 28.97
C LEU A 67 12.78 -26.24 28.68
N TYR A 68 12.93 -25.03 29.19
CA TYR A 68 12.00 -23.93 28.99
C TYR A 68 12.74 -22.66 28.56
N ASN A 69 12.23 -21.99 27.53
CA ASN A 69 12.65 -20.65 27.13
C ASN A 69 11.68 -19.60 27.70
N PRO A 70 11.97 -18.98 28.87
CA PRO A 70 11.14 -17.92 29.43
C PRO A 70 11.29 -16.57 28.71
N GLY A 71 12.25 -16.47 27.79
CA GLY A 71 12.57 -15.21 27.12
C GLY A 71 11.61 -14.87 25.98
N PRO A 72 11.55 -13.59 25.56
CA PRO A 72 10.80 -13.16 24.39
C PRO A 72 11.52 -13.48 23.06
N ASP A 73 12.78 -13.90 23.11
CA ASP A 73 13.62 -14.17 21.95
C ASP A 73 13.72 -15.67 21.66
N VAL A 74 13.94 -16.00 20.38
CA VAL A 74 14.17 -17.37 19.91
C VAL A 74 15.57 -17.85 20.32
N VAL A 75 15.69 -19.11 20.76
CA VAL A 75 16.96 -19.75 21.13
C VAL A 75 17.25 -20.95 20.24
N LEU A 76 18.40 -20.92 19.57
CA LEU A 76 18.95 -22.09 18.88
C LEU A 76 19.81 -22.90 19.87
N LEU A 77 19.42 -24.15 20.12
CA LEU A 77 20.12 -25.08 21.01
C LEU A 77 21.33 -25.76 20.37
N GLU A 78 21.68 -25.42 19.13
CA GLU A 78 22.88 -25.93 18.49
C GLU A 78 24.10 -25.61 19.36
N ASN A 79 24.91 -26.63 19.65
CA ASN A 79 26.06 -26.60 20.58
C ASN A 79 25.74 -26.59 22.08
N TYR A 80 24.47 -26.69 22.49
CA TYR A 80 24.12 -26.96 23.88
C TYR A 80 24.41 -28.43 24.23
N GLY A 81 24.53 -28.73 25.52
CA GLY A 81 24.71 -30.08 26.02
C GLY A 81 23.88 -30.39 27.26
N LEU A 82 23.44 -31.64 27.39
CA LEU A 82 22.94 -32.21 28.63
C LEU A 82 23.98 -33.16 29.21
N SER A 83 24.22 -33.04 30.52
CA SER A 83 25.11 -33.91 31.26
C SER A 83 24.75 -33.95 32.74
N ASN A 84 24.98 -35.10 33.35
CA ASN A 84 24.94 -35.29 34.80
C ASN A 84 26.35 -35.23 35.44
N ASP A 85 27.37 -34.87 34.67
CA ASP A 85 28.77 -34.88 35.08
C ASP A 85 29.43 -33.55 34.71
N PRO A 86 29.83 -32.74 35.71
CA PRO A 86 30.43 -31.44 35.46
C PRO A 86 31.79 -31.52 34.75
N GLY A 87 32.47 -32.67 34.79
CA GLY A 87 33.71 -32.91 34.05
C GLY A 87 33.48 -33.19 32.55
N GLN A 88 32.23 -33.45 32.14
CA GLN A 88 31.85 -33.76 30.76
C GLN A 88 30.53 -33.04 30.40
N PRO A 89 30.52 -31.70 30.28
CA PRO A 89 29.28 -30.92 30.14
C PRO A 89 28.47 -31.21 28.86
N PHE A 90 29.06 -31.86 27.85
CA PHE A 90 28.44 -32.15 26.57
C PHE A 90 28.28 -33.66 26.31
N LYS A 91 27.95 -34.45 27.35
CA LYS A 91 27.72 -35.91 27.23
C LYS A 91 26.68 -36.24 26.16
N TRP A 92 25.60 -35.46 26.09
CA TRP A 92 24.66 -35.48 24.98
C TRP A 92 24.54 -34.07 24.40
N ARG A 93 24.81 -33.91 23.11
CA ARG A 93 24.74 -32.62 22.40
C ARG A 93 23.42 -32.49 21.68
N PHE A 94 22.79 -31.33 21.78
CA PHE A 94 21.58 -31.05 21.03
C PHE A 94 21.86 -30.98 19.52
N PRO A 95 20.94 -31.48 18.68
CA PRO A 95 20.87 -31.10 17.26
C PRO A 95 20.45 -29.63 17.13
N ALA A 96 20.34 -29.11 15.90
CA ALA A 96 19.90 -27.74 15.62
C ALA A 96 18.40 -27.55 15.89
N VAL A 97 18.02 -27.55 17.17
CA VAL A 97 16.65 -27.34 17.64
C VAL A 97 16.46 -25.87 17.98
N VAL A 98 15.34 -25.30 17.55
CA VAL A 98 14.96 -23.91 17.81
C VAL A 98 13.85 -23.91 18.86
N LEU A 99 14.04 -23.18 19.95
CA LEU A 99 13.00 -22.87 20.94
C LEU A 99 12.48 -21.45 20.70
N GLN A 100 11.20 -21.31 20.39
CA GLN A 100 10.48 -20.04 20.35
C GLN A 100 10.33 -19.44 21.76
N ALA A 101 9.85 -18.21 21.83
CA ALA A 101 9.47 -17.58 23.09
C ALA A 101 8.38 -18.39 23.79
N ASP A 102 8.54 -18.61 25.11
CA ASP A 102 7.65 -19.40 25.98
C ASP A 102 7.53 -20.90 25.64
N GLU A 103 8.39 -21.42 24.75
CA GLU A 103 8.38 -22.84 24.34
C GLU A 103 9.10 -23.76 25.35
N ARG A 104 8.63 -25.01 25.43
CA ARG A 104 9.19 -26.09 26.25
C ARG A 104 9.61 -27.28 25.39
N LEU A 105 10.70 -27.94 25.76
CA LEU A 105 11.20 -29.15 25.13
C LEU A 105 11.50 -30.22 26.16
N VAL A 106 10.87 -31.38 26.02
CA VAL A 106 11.15 -32.57 26.84
C VAL A 106 12.20 -33.44 26.15
N VAL A 107 13.25 -33.79 26.90
CA VAL A 107 14.30 -34.72 26.48
C VAL A 107 14.26 -35.95 27.37
N PHE A 108 13.92 -37.11 26.79
CA PHE A 108 13.96 -38.38 27.50
C PHE A 108 15.41 -38.86 27.71
N THR A 109 15.79 -39.13 28.94
CA THR A 109 17.09 -39.72 29.31
C THR A 109 17.07 -41.24 29.14
N SER A 110 16.57 -41.72 28.00
CA SER A 110 16.32 -43.14 27.71
C SER A 110 17.56 -43.93 27.29
N GLY A 111 18.65 -43.22 26.96
CA GLY A 111 19.86 -43.82 26.38
C GLY A 111 19.75 -44.16 24.88
N LYS A 112 18.59 -43.95 24.25
CA LYS A 112 18.36 -44.22 22.82
C LYS A 112 19.15 -43.30 21.88
N ASN A 113 19.72 -42.20 22.41
CA ASN A 113 20.55 -41.22 21.68
C ASN A 113 19.87 -40.73 20.37
N ARG A 114 18.54 -40.55 20.41
CA ARG A 114 17.79 -39.96 19.30
C ARG A 114 18.20 -38.50 19.15
N ARG A 115 18.47 -38.10 17.91
CA ARG A 115 18.88 -36.73 17.52
C ARG A 115 18.04 -36.19 16.36
N GLU A 116 17.06 -36.97 15.93
CA GLU A 116 16.04 -36.51 15.01
C GLU A 116 15.12 -35.60 15.83
N VAL A 117 14.92 -34.38 15.36
CA VAL A 117 13.80 -33.56 15.85
C VAL A 117 12.57 -34.35 15.44
N PRO A 118 11.73 -34.83 16.37
CA PRO A 118 10.48 -35.45 15.98
C PRO A 118 9.79 -34.45 15.06
N GLU A 119 9.48 -34.84 13.82
CA GLU A 119 8.40 -34.15 13.13
C GLU A 119 7.26 -34.16 14.13
N PRO A 120 6.73 -33.00 14.56
CA PRO A 120 5.61 -33.00 15.47
C PRO A 120 4.59 -33.96 14.87
N PRO A 121 4.02 -34.90 15.65
CA PRO A 121 2.95 -35.73 15.13
C PRO A 121 1.99 -34.77 14.43
N ALA A 122 1.61 -35.09 13.20
CA ALA A 122 0.66 -34.28 12.43
C ALA A 122 -0.70 -34.33 13.14
N THR A 123 -0.79 -33.72 14.32
CA THR A 123 -1.99 -33.08 14.79
C THR A 123 -2.21 -31.99 13.77
N ASP A 124 -3.36 -32.02 13.09
CA ASP A 124 -3.89 -30.84 12.41
C ASP A 124 -3.43 -29.61 13.20
N PRO A 125 -2.74 -28.64 12.57
CA PRO A 125 -2.22 -27.53 13.32
C PRO A 125 -3.38 -26.99 14.16
N LEU A 126 -3.17 -26.89 15.48
CA LEU A 126 -4.15 -26.29 16.41
C LEU A 126 -4.55 -24.87 15.97
N TRP A 127 -3.83 -24.35 14.99
CA TRP A 127 -4.12 -23.18 14.20
C TRP A 127 -4.42 -23.55 12.74
N THR A 128 -5.71 -23.59 12.38
CA THR A 128 -6.13 -23.41 11.00
C THR A 128 -6.70 -21.99 10.87
N PRO A 129 -6.27 -21.18 9.87
CA PRO A 129 -6.66 -19.77 9.78
C PRO A 129 -8.17 -19.52 9.83
N ASP A 130 -8.99 -20.47 9.36
CA ASP A 130 -10.47 -20.45 9.44
C ASP A 130 -11.02 -20.27 10.86
N ARG A 131 -10.24 -20.57 11.90
CA ARG A 131 -10.62 -20.41 13.31
C ARG A 131 -10.30 -19.03 13.90
N LEU A 132 -9.62 -18.16 13.16
CA LEU A 132 -9.28 -16.81 13.63
C LEU A 132 -10.51 -15.88 13.60
N PRO A 133 -10.91 -15.29 14.73
CA PRO A 133 -11.88 -14.19 14.72
C PRO A 133 -11.36 -13.05 13.84
N GLY A 134 -12.17 -12.64 12.86
CA GLY A 134 -11.80 -11.57 11.93
C GLY A 134 -11.02 -12.00 10.68
N LEU A 135 -10.81 -13.30 10.43
CA LEU A 135 -10.24 -13.76 9.15
C LEU A 135 -11.11 -13.28 7.96
N LEU A 136 -10.51 -12.53 7.05
CA LEU A 136 -11.18 -11.99 5.85
C LEU A 136 -10.87 -12.80 4.58
N LEU A 137 -9.67 -13.36 4.50
CA LEU A 137 -9.17 -14.08 3.33
C LEU A 137 -8.15 -15.12 3.78
N TRP A 138 -8.22 -16.32 3.23
CA TRP A 138 -7.24 -17.38 3.45
C TRP A 138 -6.85 -18.03 2.12
N LEU A 139 -5.68 -17.63 1.62
CA LEU A 139 -5.03 -18.22 0.46
C LEU A 139 -3.96 -19.21 0.93
N ASP A 140 -4.15 -20.48 0.63
CA ASP A 140 -3.27 -21.57 1.04
C ASP A 140 -2.59 -22.24 -0.16
N ALA A 141 -1.29 -22.02 -0.31
CA ALA A 141 -0.55 -22.53 -1.48
C ALA A 141 -0.23 -24.01 -1.33
N ALA A 142 -0.28 -24.54 -0.10
CA ALA A 142 -0.15 -25.98 0.16
C ALA A 142 -1.43 -26.73 -0.25
N ALA A 143 -2.57 -26.03 -0.31
CA ALA A 143 -3.82 -26.57 -0.82
C ALA A 143 -3.87 -26.52 -2.35
N ALA A 144 -3.19 -27.45 -3.01
CA ALA A 144 -3.10 -27.51 -4.47
C ALA A 144 -4.48 -27.57 -5.17
N ASN A 145 -5.52 -28.04 -4.48
CA ASN A 145 -6.91 -28.05 -4.97
C ASN A 145 -7.57 -26.66 -5.00
N THR A 146 -6.92 -25.64 -4.46
CA THR A 146 -7.38 -24.24 -4.51
C THR A 146 -6.68 -23.44 -5.61
N LEU A 147 -5.73 -24.04 -6.33
CA LEU A 147 -4.95 -23.37 -7.36
C LEU A 147 -5.42 -23.84 -8.74
N GLU A 148 -5.98 -22.93 -9.55
CA GLU A 148 -6.25 -23.17 -10.98
C GLU A 148 -5.13 -22.51 -11.80
N LYS A 149 -4.52 -23.27 -12.71
CA LYS A 149 -3.45 -22.79 -13.58
C LYS A 149 -3.91 -22.68 -15.03
N GLU A 150 -3.42 -21.67 -15.72
CA GLU A 150 -3.57 -21.47 -17.16
C GLU A 150 -2.18 -21.15 -17.73
N ASP A 151 -1.75 -21.89 -18.76
CA ASP A 151 -0.40 -21.78 -19.37
C ASP A 151 0.77 -21.77 -18.35
N ASP A 152 0.73 -22.72 -17.41
CA ASP A 152 1.69 -22.87 -16.28
C ASP A 152 1.74 -21.70 -15.27
N LEU A 153 0.92 -20.67 -15.46
CA LEU A 153 0.74 -19.56 -14.52
C LEU A 153 -0.47 -19.81 -13.61
N LEU A 154 -0.40 -19.32 -12.38
CA LEU A 154 -1.55 -19.35 -11.47
C LEU A 154 -2.62 -18.38 -11.99
N ALA A 155 -3.74 -18.92 -12.47
CA ALA A 155 -4.86 -18.15 -13.01
C ALA A 155 -5.89 -17.81 -11.93
N ARG A 156 -6.14 -18.74 -11.00
CA ARG A 156 -7.03 -18.49 -9.85
C ARG A 156 -6.52 -19.15 -8.58
N TRP A 157 -6.78 -18.48 -7.46
CA TRP A 157 -6.54 -19.01 -6.12
C TRP A 157 -7.83 -18.91 -5.31
N GLN A 158 -8.41 -20.06 -4.98
CA GLN A 158 -9.66 -20.16 -4.26
C GLN A 158 -9.44 -19.90 -2.77
N ASP A 159 -10.22 -18.94 -2.22
CA ASP A 159 -10.25 -18.65 -0.80
C ASP A 159 -10.78 -19.84 0.02
N ARG A 160 -10.07 -20.19 1.09
CA ARG A 160 -10.44 -21.25 2.03
C ARG A 160 -11.14 -20.75 3.29
N SER A 161 -11.33 -19.43 3.44
CA SER A 161 -12.01 -18.87 4.62
C SER A 161 -13.47 -19.34 4.75
N GLY A 162 -14.07 -19.82 3.66
CA GLY A 162 -15.49 -20.19 3.59
C GLY A 162 -16.42 -18.98 3.66
N ARG A 163 -15.89 -17.76 3.72
CA ARG A 163 -16.66 -16.52 3.68
C ARG A 163 -16.76 -16.08 2.23
N PRO A 164 -17.97 -15.83 1.69
CA PRO A 164 -18.06 -15.17 0.41
C PRO A 164 -17.36 -13.81 0.55
N TYR A 165 -16.38 -13.54 -0.32
CA TYR A 165 -15.92 -12.19 -0.51
C TYR A 165 -17.11 -11.37 -1.01
N VAL A 166 -17.68 -10.59 -0.11
CA VAL A 166 -18.68 -9.58 -0.47
C VAL A 166 -17.87 -8.31 -0.69
N PRO A 167 -17.63 -7.88 -1.94
CA PRO A 167 -17.04 -6.58 -2.16
C PRO A 167 -17.94 -5.55 -1.46
N PRO A 168 -17.36 -4.57 -0.75
CA PRO A 168 -18.17 -3.56 -0.09
C PRO A 168 -19.07 -2.89 -1.13
N SER A 169 -20.38 -3.01 -0.96
CA SER A 169 -21.37 -2.28 -1.75
C SER A 169 -21.50 -0.89 -1.16
N TYR A 170 -21.21 0.14 -1.94
CA TYR A 170 -21.34 1.52 -1.50
C TYR A 170 -22.61 2.13 -2.06
N GLU A 171 -23.36 2.83 -1.21
CA GLU A 171 -24.47 3.65 -1.68
C GLU A 171 -23.93 4.80 -2.54
N PRO A 172 -24.53 5.05 -3.70
CA PRO A 172 -24.06 6.13 -4.57
C PRO A 172 -24.27 7.51 -3.96
N LEU A 173 -23.22 8.31 -4.02
CA LEU A 173 -23.20 9.65 -3.44
C LEU A 173 -23.27 10.68 -4.57
N SER A 174 -24.26 11.56 -4.51
CA SER A 174 -24.33 12.72 -5.41
C SER A 174 -23.19 13.70 -5.08
N PRO A 175 -22.46 14.23 -6.08
CA PRO A 175 -21.30 15.12 -5.86
C PRO A 175 -21.60 16.31 -4.94
N GLU A 176 -22.76 16.95 -5.10
CA GLU A 176 -23.20 18.10 -4.31
C GLU A 176 -23.36 17.83 -2.80
N THR A 177 -23.53 16.55 -2.41
CA THR A 177 -23.69 16.16 -1.00
C THR A 177 -22.37 15.97 -0.28
N VAL A 178 -21.26 15.93 -1.02
CA VAL A 178 -19.94 15.64 -0.47
C VAL A 178 -19.20 16.96 -0.20
N PRO A 179 -18.77 17.25 1.03
CA PRO A 179 -18.05 18.49 1.34
C PRO A 179 -16.75 18.62 0.56
N GLY A 180 -16.38 19.86 0.21
CA GLY A 180 -15.14 20.18 -0.50
C GLY A 180 -15.24 20.07 -2.03
N LEU A 181 -16.45 19.93 -2.58
CA LEU A 181 -16.68 19.99 -4.03
C LEU A 181 -16.24 21.35 -4.58
N VAL A 182 -15.42 21.35 -5.62
CA VAL A 182 -14.92 22.58 -6.26
C VAL A 182 -15.28 22.73 -7.72
N LEU A 183 -15.47 21.64 -8.44
CA LEU A 183 -15.89 21.66 -9.83
C LEU A 183 -16.77 20.44 -10.08
N TRP A 184 -17.88 20.65 -10.79
CA TRP A 184 -18.70 19.56 -11.27
C TRP A 184 -19.25 19.92 -12.66
N LEU A 185 -18.71 19.26 -13.67
CA LEU A 185 -19.13 19.38 -15.06
C LEU A 185 -19.71 18.04 -15.50
N ASP A 186 -20.95 18.04 -15.94
CA ASP A 186 -21.74 16.84 -16.24
C ASP A 186 -22.40 17.01 -17.62
N ALA A 187 -21.96 16.22 -18.59
CA ALA A 187 -22.46 16.32 -19.97
C ALA A 187 -23.82 15.63 -20.10
N ASP A 188 -24.14 14.69 -19.19
CA ASP A 188 -25.40 13.96 -19.13
C ASP A 188 -26.56 14.80 -18.60
N ASP A 189 -26.26 15.99 -18.08
CA ASP A 189 -27.19 17.07 -17.87
C ASP A 189 -27.11 18.08 -19.03
N PRO A 190 -27.82 17.87 -20.16
CA PRO A 190 -27.74 18.73 -21.33
C PRO A 190 -28.21 20.16 -21.05
N ALA A 191 -28.90 20.42 -19.93
CA ALA A 191 -29.27 21.78 -19.53
C ALA A 191 -28.05 22.61 -19.11
N THR A 192 -26.93 21.97 -18.77
CA THR A 192 -25.65 22.63 -18.46
C THR A 192 -24.80 22.93 -19.68
N LEU A 193 -25.17 22.37 -20.85
CA LEU A 193 -24.49 22.59 -22.11
C LEU A 193 -25.23 23.66 -22.91
N ALA A 194 -24.66 24.86 -23.00
CA ALA A 194 -25.23 25.97 -23.75
C ALA A 194 -24.39 26.30 -24.99
N ARG A 195 -25.06 26.62 -26.09
CA ARG A 195 -24.43 27.08 -27.33
C ARG A 195 -25.30 28.14 -27.99
N GLU A 196 -24.70 29.26 -28.37
CA GLU A 196 -25.33 30.26 -29.24
C GLU A 196 -25.11 29.88 -30.72
N GLU A 197 -25.95 30.38 -31.63
CA GLU A 197 -25.75 30.19 -33.08
C GLU A 197 -24.39 30.76 -33.50
N ASP A 198 -23.53 29.92 -34.08
CA ASP A 198 -22.12 30.21 -34.40
C ASP A 198 -21.22 30.63 -33.19
N GLY A 199 -21.70 30.41 -31.95
CA GLY A 199 -21.00 30.72 -30.71
C GLY A 199 -20.21 29.54 -30.11
N PRO A 200 -19.34 29.82 -29.11
CA PRO A 200 -18.62 28.78 -28.40
C PRO A 200 -19.55 27.89 -27.58
N LEU A 201 -19.07 26.70 -27.24
CA LEU A 201 -19.67 25.86 -26.22
C LEU A 201 -19.41 26.44 -24.82
N TYR A 202 -20.46 26.49 -24.00
CA TYR A 202 -20.40 26.75 -22.57
C TYR A 202 -20.85 25.50 -21.81
N TRP A 203 -20.06 25.10 -20.82
CA TRP A 203 -20.39 24.01 -19.91
C TRP A 203 -20.47 24.53 -18.49
N GLN A 204 -21.69 24.57 -17.97
CA GLN A 204 -22.00 25.16 -16.68
C GLN A 204 -21.51 24.27 -15.53
N ASP A 205 -20.83 24.89 -14.58
CA ASP A 205 -20.42 24.26 -13.32
C ASP A 205 -21.61 24.08 -12.36
N LYS A 206 -21.83 22.85 -11.92
CA LYS A 206 -22.88 22.44 -10.97
C LYS A 206 -22.44 22.55 -9.52
N SER A 207 -21.17 22.81 -9.23
CA SER A 207 -20.66 22.91 -7.85
C SER A 207 -21.19 24.14 -7.09
N GLY A 208 -21.69 25.14 -7.82
CA GLY A 208 -22.13 26.43 -7.29
C GLY A 208 -21.00 27.46 -7.15
N LEU A 209 -19.75 27.11 -7.47
CA LEU A 209 -18.61 28.04 -7.46
C LEU A 209 -18.47 28.85 -8.75
N ARG A 210 -19.26 28.51 -9.79
CA ARG A 210 -19.28 29.22 -11.09
C ARG A 210 -17.92 29.19 -11.78
N LEU A 211 -17.38 27.99 -11.89
CA LEU A 211 -16.18 27.70 -12.67
C LEU A 211 -16.57 27.17 -14.06
N GLU A 212 -17.43 27.90 -14.77
CA GLU A 212 -17.91 27.47 -16.08
C GLU A 212 -16.74 27.28 -17.07
N ALA A 213 -16.78 26.18 -17.83
CA ALA A 213 -15.80 25.86 -18.84
C ALA A 213 -16.30 26.31 -20.22
N VAL A 214 -15.50 27.07 -20.94
CA VAL A 214 -15.93 27.77 -22.16
C VAL A 214 -14.92 27.57 -23.27
N ALA A 215 -15.40 27.19 -24.46
CA ALA A 215 -14.57 27.13 -25.65
C ALA A 215 -14.21 28.54 -26.13
N PRO A 216 -13.06 28.75 -26.78
CA PRO A 216 -12.68 30.09 -27.25
C PRO A 216 -13.57 30.60 -28.40
N ASN A 217 -14.14 29.70 -29.20
CA ASN A 217 -15.02 29.98 -30.33
C ASN A 217 -15.72 28.68 -30.78
N ALA A 218 -16.63 28.78 -31.75
CA ALA A 218 -17.39 27.65 -32.27
C ALA A 218 -16.56 26.58 -33.00
N ALA A 219 -15.43 26.96 -33.61
CA ALA A 219 -14.59 26.03 -34.39
C ALA A 219 -13.74 25.14 -33.47
N ALA A 220 -13.23 25.70 -32.38
CA ALA A 220 -12.46 25.00 -31.35
C ALA A 220 -13.35 24.52 -30.17
N SER A 221 -14.63 24.26 -30.46
CA SER A 221 -15.58 23.73 -29.46
C SER A 221 -15.69 22.21 -29.62
N PRO A 222 -15.48 21.43 -28.55
CA PRO A 222 -15.69 19.99 -28.63
C PRO A 222 -17.14 19.67 -29.01
N ALA A 223 -17.31 18.61 -29.79
CA ALA A 223 -18.62 18.18 -30.27
C ALA A 223 -19.43 17.52 -29.14
N VAL A 224 -20.63 18.03 -28.88
CA VAL A 224 -21.60 17.36 -28.00
C VAL A 224 -22.26 16.21 -28.75
N PHE A 225 -22.28 15.02 -28.19
CA PHE A 225 -23.01 13.89 -28.78
C PHE A 225 -23.62 12.97 -27.72
N THR A 226 -24.60 12.17 -28.14
CA THR A 226 -25.23 11.13 -27.32
C THR A 226 -24.73 9.77 -27.78
N ALA A 227 -24.13 9.01 -26.87
CA ALA A 227 -23.62 7.66 -27.11
C ALA A 227 -24.75 6.62 -27.15
N GLU A 228 -24.43 5.42 -27.64
CA GLU A 228 -25.31 4.26 -27.51
C GLU A 228 -25.55 3.98 -26.01
N GLY A 229 -26.82 3.94 -25.61
CA GLY A 229 -27.22 3.89 -24.20
C GLY A 229 -27.75 5.22 -23.64
N GLY A 230 -27.72 6.30 -24.43
CA GLY A 230 -28.38 7.57 -24.10
C GLY A 230 -27.52 8.55 -23.30
N ARG A 231 -26.29 8.18 -22.94
CA ARG A 231 -25.38 9.07 -22.21
C ARG A 231 -24.78 10.14 -23.12
N HIS A 232 -24.63 11.35 -22.60
CA HIS A 232 -24.01 12.45 -23.33
C HIS A 232 -22.53 12.62 -23.00
N TYR A 233 -21.76 13.07 -24.00
CA TYR A 233 -20.33 13.30 -23.90
C TYR A 233 -19.93 14.51 -24.73
N LEU A 234 -18.82 15.13 -24.35
CA LEU A 234 -18.03 16.03 -25.20
C LEU A 234 -16.93 15.24 -25.90
N ARG A 235 -16.85 15.34 -27.22
CA ARG A 235 -15.78 14.75 -28.04
C ARG A 235 -14.81 15.83 -28.47
N PHE A 236 -13.55 15.67 -28.08
CA PHE A 236 -12.44 16.50 -28.50
C PHE A 236 -11.73 15.84 -29.67
N ASP A 237 -11.39 16.61 -30.70
CA ASP A 237 -10.84 16.09 -31.96
C ASP A 237 -9.31 15.96 -31.98
N GLY A 238 -8.61 16.51 -30.99
CA GLY A 238 -7.15 16.51 -30.89
C GLY A 238 -6.44 17.49 -31.83
N VAL A 239 -7.17 18.39 -32.48
CA VAL A 239 -6.62 19.41 -33.38
C VAL A 239 -6.58 20.76 -32.70
N ASP A 240 -7.73 21.27 -32.27
CA ASP A 240 -7.83 22.60 -31.64
C ASP A 240 -8.96 22.71 -30.59
N ASP A 241 -9.71 21.64 -30.33
CA ASP A 241 -10.75 21.62 -29.31
C ASP A 241 -10.20 21.79 -27.89
N TYR A 242 -10.69 22.80 -27.17
CA TYR A 242 -10.45 22.93 -25.73
C TYR A 242 -11.52 23.78 -25.04
N LEU A 243 -11.62 23.63 -23.72
CA LEU A 243 -12.39 24.53 -22.86
C LEU A 243 -11.45 25.19 -21.86
N ALA A 244 -11.63 26.49 -21.62
CA ALA A 244 -10.95 27.23 -20.57
C ALA A 244 -11.92 27.52 -19.43
N LEU A 245 -11.43 27.48 -18.19
CA LEU A 245 -12.21 27.78 -16.99
C LEU A 245 -11.38 28.64 -16.03
N PRO A 246 -11.99 29.35 -15.06
CA PRO A 246 -11.23 29.92 -13.97
C PRO A 246 -10.44 28.81 -13.26
N ARG A 247 -9.17 29.10 -12.94
CA ARG A 247 -8.21 28.10 -12.48
C ARG A 247 -8.68 27.39 -11.21
N VAL A 248 -8.65 26.06 -11.23
CA VAL A 248 -8.75 25.23 -10.04
C VAL A 248 -7.33 25.08 -9.48
N ASP A 249 -7.05 25.65 -8.31
CA ASP A 249 -5.68 25.67 -7.78
C ASP A 249 -5.24 24.38 -7.08
N LYS A 250 -6.20 23.61 -6.54
CA LYS A 250 -5.89 22.51 -5.63
C LYS A 250 -6.89 21.36 -5.68
N ALA A 251 -7.04 20.74 -6.84
CA ALA A 251 -7.81 19.51 -6.94
C ALA A 251 -7.04 18.34 -6.30
N ARG A 252 -7.54 17.84 -5.17
CA ARG A 252 -6.92 16.75 -4.39
C ARG A 252 -7.58 15.39 -4.60
N THR A 253 -8.84 15.38 -4.99
CA THR A 253 -9.52 14.20 -5.52
C THR A 253 -10.18 14.60 -6.83
N VAL A 254 -9.87 13.89 -7.91
CA VAL A 254 -10.39 14.14 -9.26
C VAL A 254 -11.05 12.87 -9.76
N PHE A 255 -12.29 12.98 -10.23
CA PHE A 255 -13.00 11.94 -10.95
C PHE A 255 -13.29 12.42 -12.36
N TRP A 256 -13.21 11.50 -13.30
CA TRP A 256 -13.47 11.75 -14.71
C TRP A 256 -14.08 10.50 -15.31
N VAL A 257 -15.19 10.68 -16.04
CA VAL A 257 -15.76 9.66 -16.93
C VAL A 257 -15.24 9.97 -18.32
N ALA A 258 -14.22 9.24 -18.77
CA ALA A 258 -13.54 9.58 -20.01
C ALA A 258 -12.99 8.37 -20.74
N ARG A 259 -12.73 8.56 -22.04
CA ARG A 259 -11.85 7.70 -22.83
C ARG A 259 -10.89 8.56 -23.65
N GLU A 260 -9.68 8.07 -23.82
CA GLU A 260 -8.69 8.67 -24.72
C GLU A 260 -8.76 8.01 -26.09
N ASP A 261 -8.70 8.81 -27.15
CA ASP A 261 -8.52 8.28 -28.49
C ASP A 261 -7.08 7.79 -28.68
N PRO A 262 -6.85 6.56 -29.19
CA PRO A 262 -5.50 6.05 -29.46
C PRO A 262 -4.65 6.93 -30.39
N ALA A 263 -5.26 7.81 -31.18
CA ALA A 263 -4.57 8.78 -32.04
C ALA A 263 -4.05 10.01 -31.28
N THR A 264 -4.35 10.15 -29.99
CA THR A 264 -3.92 11.29 -29.17
C THR A 264 -2.41 11.44 -29.17
N LEU A 265 -1.94 12.68 -29.42
CA LEU A 265 -0.52 12.98 -29.51
C LEU A 265 0.16 12.94 -28.14
N ARG A 266 1.46 12.61 -28.12
CA ARG A 266 2.23 12.28 -26.91
C ARG A 266 2.11 13.31 -25.78
N PHE A 267 2.03 14.60 -26.10
CA PHE A 267 2.05 15.68 -25.11
C PHE A 267 0.66 16.25 -24.80
N ALA A 268 -0.39 15.79 -25.48
CA ALA A 268 -1.73 16.25 -25.22
C ALA A 268 -2.24 15.75 -23.87
N VAL A 269 -3.02 16.58 -23.17
CA VAL A 269 -3.53 16.28 -21.83
C VAL A 269 -4.99 16.65 -21.75
N LEU A 270 -5.77 15.85 -21.02
CA LEU A 270 -7.17 16.15 -20.78
C LEU A 270 -7.31 17.30 -19.76
N LEU A 271 -6.56 17.31 -18.65
CA LEU A 271 -6.44 18.48 -17.78
C LEU A 271 -5.10 19.16 -18.01
N GLY A 272 -5.13 20.44 -18.35
CA GLY A 272 -3.95 21.24 -18.61
C GLY A 272 -3.96 22.57 -17.87
N ASP A 273 -2.79 23.18 -17.82
CA ASP A 273 -2.60 24.51 -17.24
C ASP A 273 -1.58 25.27 -18.06
N PRO A 274 -1.75 26.58 -18.32
CA PRO A 274 -0.77 27.39 -19.03
C PRO A 274 0.63 27.43 -18.38
N MET A 275 0.72 27.15 -17.07
CA MET A 275 1.92 27.37 -16.26
C MET A 275 2.44 26.12 -15.55
N THR A 276 1.57 25.17 -15.20
CA THR A 276 1.93 23.98 -14.43
C THR A 276 1.71 22.69 -15.22
N TYR A 277 2.23 21.58 -14.66
CA TYR A 277 2.32 20.29 -15.33
C TYR A 277 1.60 19.19 -14.56
N ASP A 278 0.68 19.57 -13.66
CA ASP A 278 0.22 18.72 -12.55
C ASP A 278 -0.62 17.51 -12.98
N PHE A 279 -1.06 17.51 -14.24
CA PHE A 279 -1.83 16.43 -14.87
C PHE A 279 -1.21 15.93 -16.19
N HIS A 280 0.10 16.17 -16.38
CA HIS A 280 0.79 15.70 -17.57
C HIS A 280 0.79 14.18 -17.64
N ALA A 281 0.46 13.65 -18.82
CA ALA A 281 0.57 12.23 -19.10
C ALA A 281 2.03 11.75 -19.00
N GLY A 282 2.22 10.53 -18.50
CA GLY A 282 3.51 9.88 -18.41
C GLY A 282 4.00 9.32 -19.74
N GLU A 283 5.10 8.57 -19.69
CA GLU A 283 5.54 7.78 -20.84
C GLU A 283 4.44 6.80 -21.27
N ASN A 284 4.38 6.47 -22.57
CA ASN A 284 3.37 5.57 -23.13
C ASN A 284 1.91 5.92 -22.80
N ARG A 285 1.60 7.22 -22.65
CA ARG A 285 0.25 7.72 -22.30
C ARG A 285 -0.25 7.21 -20.95
N ALA A 286 0.66 6.97 -20.00
CA ALA A 286 0.27 6.72 -18.63
C ALA A 286 -0.54 7.90 -18.07
N LEU A 287 -1.51 7.62 -17.19
CA LEU A 287 -2.43 8.61 -16.63
C LEU A 287 -1.72 9.86 -16.10
N LEU A 288 -0.57 9.69 -15.44
CA LEU A 288 0.25 10.77 -14.91
C LEU A 288 1.75 10.54 -15.15
N ASN A 289 2.49 11.64 -15.11
CA ASN A 289 3.95 11.65 -15.13
C ASN A 289 4.51 11.75 -13.71
N ALA A 290 5.34 10.79 -13.28
CA ALA A 290 5.89 10.76 -11.92
C ALA A 290 6.81 11.94 -11.58
N ILE A 291 7.43 12.58 -12.57
CA ILE A 291 8.32 13.73 -12.38
C ILE A 291 7.49 15.00 -12.16
N HIS A 292 6.43 15.17 -12.94
CA HIS A 292 5.60 16.39 -12.92
C HIS A 292 4.47 16.32 -11.89
N ALA A 293 3.94 15.14 -11.62
CA ALA A 293 2.83 14.89 -10.72
C ALA A 293 3.19 13.78 -9.71
N PRO A 294 4.17 13.98 -8.82
CA PRO A 294 4.54 12.97 -7.82
C PRO A 294 3.49 12.85 -6.70
N GLY A 295 3.33 11.63 -6.16
CA GLY A 295 2.49 11.38 -4.97
C GLY A 295 1.00 11.28 -5.24
N TRP A 296 0.61 10.84 -6.44
CA TRP A 296 -0.77 10.54 -6.80
C TRP A 296 -1.04 9.04 -6.72
N SER A 297 -2.23 8.68 -6.23
CA SER A 297 -2.83 7.35 -6.32
C SER A 297 -3.92 7.35 -7.38
N GLY A 298 -4.14 6.22 -8.06
CA GLY A 298 -5.09 6.11 -9.16
C GLY A 298 -5.98 4.88 -9.08
N TRP A 299 -7.20 5.02 -9.61
CA TRP A 299 -8.14 3.92 -9.84
C TRP A 299 -8.74 4.03 -11.23
N VAL A 300 -8.99 2.87 -11.85
CA VAL A 300 -9.76 2.76 -13.10
C VAL A 300 -10.90 1.78 -12.85
N ASN A 301 -12.13 2.23 -13.06
CA ASN A 301 -13.35 1.49 -12.76
C ASN A 301 -13.38 0.93 -11.32
N GLY A 302 -12.77 1.64 -10.38
CA GLY A 302 -12.67 1.30 -8.95
C GLY A 302 -11.57 0.30 -8.59
N GLU A 303 -10.85 -0.24 -9.57
CA GLU A 303 -9.65 -1.04 -9.34
C GLU A 303 -8.44 -0.11 -9.17
N GLU A 304 -7.65 -0.34 -8.11
CA GLU A 304 -6.44 0.45 -7.85
C GLU A 304 -5.37 0.14 -8.89
N VAL A 305 -4.73 1.19 -9.41
CA VAL A 305 -3.70 1.11 -10.44
C VAL A 305 -2.52 2.00 -10.11
N ASP A 306 -1.36 1.71 -10.70
CA ASP A 306 -0.22 2.64 -10.71
C ASP A 306 -0.46 3.71 -11.80
N PRO A 307 -0.79 4.96 -11.45
CA PRO A 307 -1.11 5.99 -12.44
C PRO A 307 0.08 6.38 -13.32
N TYR A 308 1.30 6.00 -12.93
CA TYR A 308 2.53 6.28 -13.66
C TYR A 308 2.87 5.22 -14.71
N ARG A 309 2.12 4.11 -14.74
CA ARG A 309 2.34 2.98 -15.65
C ARG A 309 1.09 2.56 -16.41
N THR A 310 -0.09 2.85 -15.86
CA THR A 310 -1.37 2.52 -16.48
C THR A 310 -1.72 3.55 -17.53
N ALA A 311 -1.90 3.10 -18.77
CA ALA A 311 -2.35 3.94 -19.88
C ALA A 311 -3.79 4.43 -19.67
N ALA A 312 -4.12 5.60 -20.24
CA ALA A 312 -5.49 6.08 -20.28
C ALA A 312 -6.42 5.05 -20.97
N PRO A 313 -7.62 4.77 -20.41
CA PRO A 313 -8.60 3.88 -21.03
C PRO A 313 -8.99 4.34 -22.44
N ASN A 314 -9.06 3.41 -23.38
CA ASN A 314 -9.55 3.67 -24.76
C ASN A 314 -11.06 3.41 -24.92
N GLN A 315 -11.74 3.05 -23.83
CA GLN A 315 -13.19 2.94 -23.70
C GLN A 315 -13.64 3.79 -22.52
N PRO A 316 -14.91 4.26 -22.49
CA PRO A 316 -15.41 5.09 -21.39
C PRO A 316 -15.22 4.37 -20.06
N ALA A 317 -14.52 5.03 -19.14
CA ALA A 317 -14.21 4.47 -17.83
C ALA A 317 -14.26 5.56 -16.76
N VAL A 318 -14.54 5.15 -15.53
CA VAL A 318 -14.40 6.00 -14.35
C VAL A 318 -12.93 5.97 -13.95
N ILE A 319 -12.27 7.12 -14.04
CA ILE A 319 -10.90 7.30 -13.55
C ILE A 319 -11.00 8.09 -12.25
N THR A 320 -10.22 7.70 -11.24
CA THR A 320 -10.12 8.45 -9.98
C THR A 320 -8.66 8.71 -9.69
N LEU A 321 -8.31 9.94 -9.36
CA LEU A 321 -6.96 10.33 -8.93
C LEU A 321 -7.02 11.03 -7.57
N ARG A 322 -6.08 10.71 -6.68
CA ARG A 322 -5.96 11.33 -5.36
C ARG A 322 -4.54 11.78 -5.05
N SER A 323 -4.40 12.96 -4.47
CA SER A 323 -3.12 13.46 -3.97
C SER A 323 -3.29 14.34 -2.74
N ALA A 324 -2.40 14.15 -1.77
CA ALA A 324 -2.33 15.00 -0.58
C ALA A 324 -1.89 16.44 -0.93
N ASN A 325 -1.13 16.63 -2.01
CA ASN A 325 -0.72 17.96 -2.47
C ASN A 325 -1.82 18.57 -3.35
N GLY A 326 -2.41 17.74 -4.22
CA GLY A 326 -3.34 18.15 -5.27
C GLY A 326 -2.59 18.70 -6.49
N GLY A 327 -3.35 19.03 -7.52
CA GLY A 327 -2.85 19.64 -8.76
C GLY A 327 -3.73 20.81 -9.20
N GLY A 328 -3.15 21.72 -9.97
CA GLY A 328 -3.87 22.84 -10.57
C GLY A 328 -4.13 22.64 -12.06
N PHE A 329 -5.24 23.18 -12.54
CA PHE A 329 -5.56 23.22 -13.97
C PHE A 329 -6.52 24.37 -14.29
N SER A 330 -6.52 24.80 -15.55
CA SER A 330 -7.47 25.80 -16.07
C SER A 330 -7.89 25.54 -17.51
N LEU A 331 -7.48 24.41 -18.08
CA LEU A 331 -7.78 23.98 -19.43
C LEU A 331 -8.29 22.54 -19.41
N LEU A 332 -9.30 22.28 -20.23
CA LEU A 332 -9.74 20.94 -20.60
C LEU A 332 -9.38 20.72 -22.06
N GLY A 333 -8.62 19.68 -22.37
CA GLY A 333 -8.30 19.26 -23.73
C GLY A 333 -7.04 19.87 -24.36
N SER A 334 -6.20 20.60 -23.60
CA SER A 334 -4.97 21.20 -24.14
C SER A 334 -3.81 21.27 -23.15
N ASP A 335 -2.60 20.92 -23.60
CA ASP A 335 -1.35 21.27 -22.90
C ASP A 335 -0.91 22.70 -23.31
N ARG A 336 -1.18 23.67 -22.42
CA ARG A 336 -0.68 25.04 -22.50
C ARG A 336 -1.05 25.80 -23.78
N LEU A 337 -2.07 25.36 -24.53
CA LEU A 337 -2.47 25.97 -25.80
C LEU A 337 -1.35 25.95 -26.85
N LEU A 338 -0.49 24.94 -26.80
CA LEU A 338 0.58 24.75 -27.78
C LEU A 338 0.06 23.92 -28.96
N ASP A 339 0.52 24.27 -30.17
CA ASP A 339 0.24 23.52 -31.38
C ASP A 339 0.55 22.02 -31.21
N GLU A 340 -0.31 21.16 -31.79
CA GLU A 340 -0.17 19.70 -31.75
C GLU A 340 -0.23 19.08 -30.33
N ARG A 341 -0.78 19.81 -29.34
CA ARG A 341 -0.97 19.30 -27.97
C ARG A 341 -2.40 19.36 -27.47
N PHE A 342 -3.33 19.14 -28.39
CA PHE A 342 -4.75 19.03 -28.09
C PHE A 342 -5.13 17.56 -27.90
N TRP A 343 -5.94 17.31 -26.90
CA TRP A 343 -6.34 15.96 -26.50
C TRP A 343 -7.47 15.47 -27.40
N ALA A 344 -7.41 14.20 -27.81
CA ALA A 344 -8.49 13.55 -28.54
C ALA A 344 -9.16 12.51 -27.65
N GLY A 345 -10.49 12.52 -27.62
CA GLY A 345 -11.23 11.57 -26.80
C GLY A 345 -12.60 12.09 -26.41
N GLU A 346 -13.20 11.43 -25.42
CA GLU A 346 -14.53 11.75 -24.95
C GLU A 346 -14.53 11.96 -23.44
N LEU A 347 -15.19 13.02 -22.99
CA LEU A 347 -15.37 13.37 -21.59
C LEU A 347 -16.87 13.49 -21.30
N GLY A 348 -17.37 12.65 -20.39
CA GLY A 348 -18.77 12.66 -19.95
C GLY A 348 -18.96 13.48 -18.68
N GLU A 349 -18.05 13.36 -17.72
CA GLU A 349 -18.19 14.03 -16.43
C GLU A 349 -16.81 14.31 -15.80
N LEU A 350 -16.67 15.44 -15.13
CA LEU A 350 -15.47 15.86 -14.37
C LEU A 350 -15.90 16.40 -13.01
N ILE A 351 -15.40 15.78 -11.94
CA ILE A 351 -15.70 16.18 -10.56
C ILE A 351 -14.38 16.35 -9.80
N CYS A 352 -14.22 17.51 -9.15
CA CYS A 352 -13.03 17.81 -8.37
C CYS A 352 -13.38 18.19 -6.93
N PHE A 353 -12.55 17.75 -5.99
CA PHE A 353 -12.60 18.14 -4.58
C PHE A 353 -11.29 18.75 -4.12
N ASP A 354 -11.35 19.75 -3.24
CA ASP A 354 -10.16 20.41 -2.64
C ASP A 354 -9.51 19.62 -1.50
N ARG A 355 -10.07 18.45 -1.18
CA ARG A 355 -9.59 17.55 -0.14
C ARG A 355 -9.41 16.12 -0.67
N VAL A 356 -8.65 15.35 0.10
CA VAL A 356 -8.57 13.91 -0.09
C VAL A 356 -9.86 13.30 0.49
N LEU A 357 -10.67 12.71 -0.37
CA LEU A 357 -11.87 11.99 0.04
C LEU A 357 -11.49 10.68 0.75
N SER A 358 -12.36 10.16 1.62
CA SER A 358 -12.20 8.82 2.23
C SER A 358 -12.51 7.71 1.21
N ASP A 359 -12.11 6.48 1.48
CA ASP A 359 -12.39 5.36 0.55
C ASP A 359 -13.88 5.10 0.35
N ALA A 360 -14.69 5.28 1.39
CA ALA A 360 -16.13 5.17 1.30
C ALA A 360 -16.74 6.28 0.42
N GLU A 361 -16.29 7.52 0.58
CA GLU A 361 -16.72 8.62 -0.29
C GLU A 361 -16.27 8.42 -1.74
N ARG A 362 -15.05 7.87 -1.95
CA ARG A 362 -14.55 7.49 -3.29
C ARG A 362 -15.53 6.58 -3.97
N ALA A 363 -15.83 5.47 -3.30
CA ALA A 363 -16.50 4.35 -3.90
C ALA A 363 -17.99 4.67 -4.09
N GLY A 364 -18.59 5.48 -3.20
CA GLY A 364 -19.92 6.04 -3.41
C GLY A 364 -20.00 6.96 -4.63
N LEU A 365 -19.00 7.81 -4.88
CA LEU A 365 -18.95 8.65 -6.08
C LEU A 365 -18.69 7.83 -7.35
N GLU A 366 -17.78 6.85 -7.30
CA GLU A 366 -17.55 5.93 -8.43
C GLU A 366 -18.82 5.15 -8.78
N GLU A 367 -19.60 4.72 -7.79
CA GLU A 367 -20.87 4.05 -8.04
C GLU A 367 -21.95 5.01 -8.57
N TYR A 368 -21.91 6.29 -8.19
CA TYR A 368 -22.74 7.33 -8.84
C TYR A 368 -22.39 7.45 -10.33
N LEU A 369 -21.09 7.54 -10.67
CA LEU A 369 -20.61 7.71 -12.04
C LEU A 369 -20.86 6.50 -12.96
N ARG A 370 -20.98 5.29 -12.38
CA ARG A 370 -21.28 4.06 -13.14
C ARG A 370 -22.73 3.95 -13.59
N ARG A 371 -23.67 4.67 -12.95
CA ARG A 371 -25.12 4.54 -13.21
C ARG A 371 -25.54 4.97 -14.60
#